data_AF-A0A8H3HIZ6-F1
#
_entry.id   AF-A0A8H3HIZ6-F1
#
_cell.length_a   1.000
_cell.length_b   1.000
_cell.length_c   1.000
_cell.angle_alpha   90.00
_cell.angle_beta   90.00
_cell.angle_gamma   90.00
#
_symmetry.space_group_name_H-M   'P 1'
#
loop_
_entity.id
_entity.type
_entity.pdbx_description
1 polymer ?
#
loop_
_entity_poly.entity_id
_entity_poly.type
_entity_poly.pdbx_seq_one_letter_code
_entity_poly.pdbx_strand_id
1 'polypeptide(L)'
;MDESKLIPLEYPGAACGSKPADLVLDLTFGLNRATGDWMINGIPYKSPNIPTLLKILADKDGVTESDFTQPEHTVILPKNKCIEFNIKGNSGLGIVHPIHLHGHTFDVVQFGNNPPNYVNPPRRDVVGATDAGVRIQFKTDNPGPWFLHCHIDWHLEEGFAMVFAEAPEAVKEGPKSVPVNKQWKGLCEKYSQLPAGFQ
;
A
#
# COMPACT_ATOMS: atom_id res chain seq x y z
N MET A 1 0.80 -8.19 24.05
CA MET A 1 0.23 -9.32 23.27
C MET A 1 1.25 -9.67 22.19
N ASP A 2 1.51 -10.96 21.95
CA ASP A 2 2.48 -11.41 20.93
C ASP A 2 1.71 -11.74 19.64
N GLU A 3 1.79 -10.85 18.65
CA GLU A 3 1.06 -11.01 17.38
C GLU A 3 1.49 -12.26 16.60
N SER A 4 2.71 -12.75 16.81
CA SER A 4 3.23 -13.93 16.13
C SER A 4 2.56 -15.24 16.56
N LYS A 5 1.81 -15.21 17.68
CA LYS A 5 1.07 -16.35 18.21
C LYS A 5 -0.42 -16.34 17.85
N LEU A 6 -0.87 -15.34 17.08
CA LEU A 6 -2.26 -15.27 16.65
C LEU A 6 -2.54 -16.35 15.61
N ILE A 7 -3.66 -17.03 15.78
CA ILE A 7 -4.14 -18.10 14.90
C ILE A 7 -5.60 -17.76 14.56
N PRO A 8 -5.95 -17.63 13.28
CA PRO A 8 -7.33 -17.35 12.90
C PRO A 8 -8.24 -18.56 13.19
N LEU A 9 -9.51 -18.26 13.45
CA LEU A 9 -10.54 -19.26 13.74
C LEU A 9 -10.87 -20.11 12.52
N GLU A 10 -10.88 -19.49 11.34
CA GLU A 10 -10.97 -20.15 10.05
C GLU A 10 -9.56 -20.33 9.47
N TYR A 11 -9.35 -21.40 8.69
CA TYR A 11 -8.05 -21.80 8.16
C TYR A 11 -7.95 -21.53 6.65
N PRO A 12 -7.86 -20.26 6.18
CA PRO A 12 -7.82 -19.97 4.75
C PRO A 12 -6.47 -20.32 4.10
N GLY A 13 -5.41 -20.52 4.90
CA GLY A 13 -4.03 -20.60 4.43
C GLY A 13 -3.52 -19.25 3.89
N ALA A 14 -2.20 -19.18 3.64
CA ALA A 14 -1.62 -17.99 3.03
C ALA A 14 -2.15 -17.75 1.61
N ALA A 15 -2.23 -16.49 1.19
CA ALA A 15 -2.76 -16.08 -0.10
C ALA A 15 -2.05 -16.76 -1.27
N CYS A 16 -0.73 -16.99 -1.16
CA CYS A 16 0.06 -17.69 -2.18
C CYS A 16 0.08 -19.21 -2.00
N GLY A 17 -0.58 -19.73 -0.96
CA GLY A 17 -0.44 -21.11 -0.49
C GLY A 17 1.01 -21.41 -0.10
N SER A 18 1.48 -22.61 -0.45
CA SER A 18 2.86 -23.05 -0.18
C SER A 18 3.85 -22.71 -1.32
N LYS A 19 3.40 -21.98 -2.35
CA LYS A 19 4.25 -21.62 -3.50
C LYS A 19 4.89 -20.25 -3.27
N PRO A 20 6.04 -19.95 -3.91
CA PRO A 20 6.56 -18.60 -3.95
C PRO A 20 5.51 -17.62 -4.48
N ALA A 21 5.52 -16.39 -3.98
CA ALA A 21 4.73 -15.31 -4.54
C ALA A 21 5.12 -15.05 -6.00
N ASP A 22 4.16 -14.57 -6.80
CA ASP A 22 4.43 -14.19 -8.19
C ASP A 22 5.32 -12.94 -8.27
N LEU A 23 5.20 -12.06 -7.27
CA LEU A 23 6.02 -10.85 -7.12
C LEU A 23 6.34 -10.63 -5.64
N VAL A 24 7.61 -10.36 -5.36
CA VAL A 24 8.10 -10.00 -4.02
C VAL A 24 8.61 -8.57 -4.09
N LEU A 25 8.12 -7.69 -3.21
CA LEU A 25 8.60 -6.30 -3.10
C LEU A 25 9.23 -6.08 -1.73
N ASP A 26 10.46 -5.58 -1.73
CA ASP A 26 11.14 -5.12 -0.52
C ASP A 26 10.78 -3.65 -0.27
N LEU A 27 10.11 -3.41 0.86
CA LEU A 27 9.65 -2.09 1.29
C LEU A 27 10.45 -1.69 2.54
N THR A 28 11.55 -0.96 2.33
CA THR A 28 12.40 -0.48 3.41
C THR A 28 11.95 0.90 3.85
N PHE A 29 11.41 1.04 5.06
CA PHE A 29 11.05 2.33 5.61
C PHE A 29 12.15 2.94 6.47
N GLY A 30 12.24 4.27 6.46
CA GLY A 30 13.27 5.01 7.20
C GLY A 30 12.88 6.46 7.44
N LEU A 31 13.63 7.11 8.32
CA LEU A 31 13.47 8.53 8.64
C LEU A 31 14.65 9.31 8.05
N ASN A 32 14.36 10.32 7.22
CA ASN A 32 15.35 11.31 6.83
C ASN A 32 15.58 12.25 8.02
N ARG A 33 16.71 12.08 8.72
CA ARG A 33 17.03 12.89 9.91
C ARG A 33 17.32 14.36 9.61
N ALA A 34 17.59 14.72 8.36
CA ALA A 34 17.83 16.11 7.97
C ALA A 34 16.52 16.88 7.74
N THR A 35 15.49 16.22 7.17
CA THR A 35 14.22 16.86 6.83
C THR A 35 13.08 16.51 7.78
N GLY A 36 13.19 15.40 8.51
CA GLY A 36 12.12 14.83 9.31
C GLY A 36 11.14 13.97 8.51
N ASP A 37 11.29 13.84 7.19
CA ASP A 37 10.37 13.04 6.38
C ASP A 37 10.59 11.53 6.61
N TRP A 38 9.49 10.81 6.76
CA TRP A 38 9.48 9.37 6.60
C TRP A 38 9.49 9.00 5.12
N MET A 39 10.11 7.87 4.82
CA MET A 39 10.31 7.41 3.45
C MET A 39 10.09 5.91 3.39
N ILE A 40 9.57 5.45 2.26
CA ILE A 40 9.67 4.05 1.85
C ILE A 40 10.62 4.01 0.66
N ASN A 41 11.60 3.10 0.66
CA ASN A 41 12.61 2.97 -0.38
C ASN A 41 13.33 4.28 -0.75
N GLY A 42 13.53 5.16 0.24
CA GLY A 42 14.21 6.45 0.09
C GLY A 42 13.35 7.56 -0.52
N ILE A 43 12.06 7.32 -0.74
CA ILE A 43 11.12 8.29 -1.31
C ILE A 43 10.07 8.68 -0.25
N PRO A 44 9.96 9.97 0.13
CA PRO A 44 8.87 10.45 0.96
C PRO A 44 7.61 10.66 0.12
N TYR A 45 6.47 10.20 0.62
CA TYR A 45 5.19 10.49 -0.03
C TYR A 45 4.84 11.97 0.07
N LYS A 46 4.38 12.56 -1.04
CA LYS A 46 3.66 13.84 -1.08
C LYS A 46 2.42 13.66 -1.94
N SER A 47 1.29 14.14 -1.41
CA SER A 47 0.01 14.06 -2.10
C SER A 47 0.08 14.79 -3.46
N PRO A 48 -0.34 14.14 -4.57
CA PRO A 48 -0.38 14.79 -5.87
C PRO A 48 -1.59 15.74 -5.97
N ASN A 49 -1.44 16.83 -6.72
CA ASN A 49 -2.56 17.75 -7.02
C ASN A 49 -3.71 17.07 -7.78
N ILE A 50 -3.38 16.05 -8.58
CA ILE A 50 -4.35 15.24 -9.32
C ILE A 50 -4.37 13.86 -8.67
N PRO A 51 -5.52 13.39 -8.14
CA PRO A 51 -5.60 12.08 -7.49
C PRO A 51 -5.19 10.95 -8.42
N THR A 52 -4.49 9.94 -7.90
CA THR A 52 -3.99 8.77 -8.67
C THR A 52 -5.09 8.09 -9.48
N LEU A 53 -6.31 7.94 -8.91
CA LEU A 53 -7.45 7.36 -9.63
C LEU A 53 -7.83 8.20 -10.85
N LEU A 54 -7.79 9.52 -10.75
CA LEU A 54 -8.11 10.40 -11.87
C LEU A 54 -7.03 10.31 -12.97
N LYS A 55 -5.75 10.18 -12.60
CA LYS A 55 -4.66 9.93 -13.57
C LYS A 55 -4.89 8.63 -14.32
N ILE A 56 -5.17 7.53 -13.61
CA ILE A 56 -5.47 6.21 -14.20
C ILE A 56 -6.67 6.30 -15.16
N LEU A 57 -7.75 6.97 -14.77
CA LEU A 57 -8.96 7.08 -15.60
C LEU A 57 -8.80 8.02 -16.79
N ALA A 58 -7.91 9.02 -16.70
CA ALA A 58 -7.67 9.99 -17.76
C ALA A 58 -6.70 9.48 -18.83
N ASP A 59 -5.84 8.52 -18.46
CA ASP A 59 -4.87 7.90 -19.36
C ASP A 59 -5.56 7.09 -20.46
N LYS A 60 -5.15 7.33 -21.71
CA LYS A 60 -5.68 6.67 -22.91
C LYS A 60 -4.70 5.73 -23.60
N ASP A 61 -3.42 5.87 -23.30
CA ASP A 61 -2.33 5.19 -24.02
C ASP A 61 -1.81 3.95 -23.26
N GLY A 62 -2.35 3.71 -22.05
CA GLY A 62 -1.99 2.62 -21.15
C GLY A 62 -1.19 3.16 -19.98
N VAL A 63 -1.60 2.83 -18.75
CA VAL A 63 -0.96 3.35 -17.54
C VAL A 63 0.41 2.72 -17.34
N THR A 64 1.40 3.57 -17.09
CA THR A 64 2.81 3.24 -16.85
C THR A 64 3.32 3.96 -15.61
N GLU A 65 4.47 3.53 -15.07
CA GLU A 65 5.07 4.18 -13.90
C GLU A 65 5.42 5.66 -14.15
N SER A 66 5.63 6.06 -15.41
CA SER A 66 5.91 7.46 -15.77
C SER A 66 4.72 8.41 -15.63
N ASP A 67 3.50 7.88 -15.47
CA ASP A 67 2.31 8.71 -15.24
C ASP A 67 2.23 9.26 -13.81
N PHE A 68 3.04 8.70 -12.92
CA PHE A 68 3.10 9.06 -11.50
C PHE A 68 4.36 9.86 -11.19
N THR A 69 4.24 10.86 -10.31
CA THR A 69 5.37 11.73 -9.97
C THR A 69 6.17 11.16 -8.81
N GLN A 70 7.47 11.48 -8.74
CA GLN A 70 8.34 10.84 -7.76
C GLN A 70 8.14 11.18 -6.28
N PRO A 71 7.27 12.12 -5.83
CA PRO A 71 6.83 12.03 -4.45
C PRO A 71 5.43 11.41 -4.31
N GLU A 72 4.65 11.20 -5.38
CA GLU A 72 3.42 10.39 -5.29
C GLU A 72 3.73 8.93 -4.92
N HIS A 73 4.95 8.48 -5.25
CA HIS A 73 5.50 7.19 -4.87
C HIS A 73 4.54 6.04 -5.20
N THR A 74 4.14 5.97 -6.47
CA THR A 74 3.24 4.93 -6.97
C THR A 74 4.03 3.81 -7.62
N VAL A 75 3.56 2.57 -7.44
CA VAL A 75 4.05 1.36 -8.12
C VAL A 75 2.86 0.60 -8.69
N ILE A 76 2.98 0.08 -9.91
CA ILE A 76 1.96 -0.73 -10.56
C ILE A 76 2.03 -2.18 -10.07
N LEU A 77 0.88 -2.72 -9.66
CA LEU A 77 0.73 -4.14 -9.39
C LEU A 77 -0.02 -4.85 -10.52
N PRO A 78 0.48 -5.99 -11.02
CA PRO A 78 -0.18 -6.76 -12.07
C PRO A 78 -1.47 -7.40 -11.55
N LYS A 79 -2.46 -7.60 -12.43
CA LYS A 79 -3.74 -8.26 -12.10
C LYS A 79 -3.57 -9.75 -11.79
N ASN A 80 -4.35 -10.24 -10.81
CA ASN A 80 -4.49 -11.66 -10.44
C ASN A 80 -3.16 -12.35 -10.11
N LYS A 81 -2.28 -11.66 -9.39
CA LYS A 81 -1.00 -12.17 -8.90
C LYS A 81 -1.03 -12.31 -7.39
N CYS A 82 -0.28 -13.27 -6.89
CA CYS A 82 0.03 -13.32 -5.48
C CYS A 82 1.26 -12.48 -5.18
N ILE A 83 1.13 -11.55 -4.23
CA ILE A 83 2.14 -10.57 -3.89
C ILE A 83 2.65 -10.85 -2.48
N GLU A 84 3.96 -10.77 -2.28
CA GLU A 84 4.60 -10.74 -0.97
C GLU A 84 5.28 -9.39 -0.76
N PHE A 85 4.94 -8.69 0.31
CA PHE A 85 5.69 -7.50 0.75
C PHE A 85 6.61 -7.87 1.90
N ASN A 86 7.88 -7.55 1.76
CA ASN A 86 8.89 -7.63 2.82
C ASN A 86 9.08 -6.22 3.39
N ILE A 87 8.43 -5.94 4.51
CA ILE A 87 8.39 -4.60 5.09
C ILE A 87 9.38 -4.55 6.25
N LYS A 88 10.38 -3.66 6.18
CA LYS A 88 11.43 -3.59 7.20
C LYS A 88 11.89 -2.16 7.46
N GLY A 89 12.12 -1.84 8.73
CA GLY A 89 12.68 -0.54 9.12
C GLY A 89 14.20 -0.51 9.07
N ASN A 90 14.76 0.69 8.90
CA ASN A 90 16.20 0.95 9.04
C ASN A 90 16.53 2.15 9.95
N SER A 91 15.53 2.66 10.68
CA SER A 91 15.64 3.93 11.42
C SER A 91 16.43 3.81 12.73
N GLY A 92 16.47 2.62 13.34
CA GLY A 92 17.07 2.36 14.65
C GLY A 92 16.28 2.93 15.83
N LEU A 93 15.09 3.49 15.61
CA LEU A 93 14.33 4.24 16.64
C LEU A 93 13.52 3.35 17.58
N GLY A 94 13.45 2.03 17.33
CA GLY A 94 12.69 1.10 18.16
C GLY A 94 11.17 1.32 18.14
N ILE A 95 10.67 2.10 17.17
CA ILE A 95 9.25 2.39 17.00
C ILE A 95 8.58 1.21 16.28
N VAL A 96 7.40 0.83 16.74
CA VAL A 96 6.51 -0.10 16.04
C VAL A 96 5.57 0.72 15.17
N HIS A 97 5.65 0.57 13.86
CA HIS A 97 4.81 1.27 12.91
C HIS A 97 3.61 0.39 12.52
N PRO A 98 2.36 0.79 12.80
CA PRO A 98 1.19 0.07 12.31
C PRO A 98 1.05 0.33 10.80
N ILE A 99 1.44 -0.61 9.96
CA ILE A 99 1.34 -0.49 8.51
C ILE A 99 -0.04 -1.00 8.06
N HIS A 100 -0.77 -0.14 7.36
CA HIS A 100 -2.09 -0.43 6.81
C HIS A 100 -2.04 -0.49 5.28
N LEU A 101 -2.77 -1.45 4.68
CA LEU A 101 -2.96 -1.55 3.24
C LEU A 101 -4.45 -1.43 2.92
N HIS A 102 -4.79 -0.45 2.08
CA HIS A 102 -6.17 -0.25 1.62
C HIS A 102 -6.58 -1.34 0.62
N GLY A 103 -7.89 -1.56 0.48
CA GLY A 103 -8.46 -2.46 -0.53
C GLY A 103 -8.26 -3.95 -0.28
N HIS A 104 -7.48 -4.33 0.74
CA HIS A 104 -7.08 -5.70 1.00
C HIS A 104 -7.12 -6.05 2.49
N THR A 105 -7.36 -7.34 2.76
CA THR A 105 -6.77 -7.98 3.94
C THR A 105 -5.59 -8.81 3.46
N PHE A 106 -4.62 -9.05 4.33
CA PHE A 106 -3.39 -9.78 4.02
C PHE A 106 -3.05 -10.79 5.10
N ASP A 107 -2.32 -11.81 4.71
CA ASP A 107 -1.80 -12.86 5.58
C ASP A 107 -0.43 -12.47 6.09
N VAL A 108 -0.25 -12.41 7.41
CA VAL A 108 1.06 -12.13 8.01
C VAL A 108 1.86 -13.43 8.11
N VAL A 109 2.65 -13.71 7.08
CA VAL A 109 3.36 -14.98 6.95
C VAL A 109 4.66 -15.04 7.76
N GLN A 110 5.24 -13.90 8.16
CA GLN A 110 6.42 -13.89 9.03
C GLN A 110 6.51 -12.61 9.85
N PHE A 111 6.89 -12.74 11.13
CA PHE A 111 7.36 -11.65 11.98
C PHE A 111 8.86 -11.80 12.24
N GLY A 112 9.65 -10.78 11.92
CA GLY A 112 11.10 -10.78 12.10
C GLY A 112 11.76 -12.03 11.54
N ASN A 113 12.60 -12.66 12.37
CA ASN A 113 13.32 -13.88 12.02
C ASN A 113 12.59 -15.17 12.43
N ASN A 114 11.31 -15.10 12.83
CA ASN A 114 10.53 -16.29 13.18
C ASN A 114 10.38 -17.21 11.95
N PRO A 115 10.20 -18.53 12.11
CA PRO A 115 9.85 -19.39 10.98
C PRO A 115 8.57 -18.89 10.30
N PRO A 116 8.51 -18.85 8.95
CA PRO A 116 7.32 -18.42 8.26
C PRO A 116 6.16 -19.40 8.45
N ASN A 117 4.95 -18.87 8.56
CA ASN A 117 3.70 -19.62 8.67
C ASN A 117 2.87 -19.44 7.40
N TYR A 118 2.99 -20.37 6.46
CA TYR A 118 2.16 -20.39 5.24
C TYR A 118 0.88 -21.24 5.41
N VAL A 119 0.77 -21.99 6.50
CA VAL A 119 -0.32 -22.96 6.73
C VAL A 119 -1.54 -22.28 7.32
N ASN A 120 -1.34 -21.45 8.36
CA ASN A 120 -2.43 -20.72 8.99
C ASN A 120 -1.97 -19.37 9.54
N PRO A 121 -1.46 -18.46 8.69
CA PRO A 121 -1.09 -17.12 9.12
C PRO A 121 -2.32 -16.32 9.59
N PRO A 122 -2.18 -15.40 10.57
CA PRO A 122 -3.24 -14.45 10.87
C PRO A 122 -3.49 -13.53 9.68
N ARG A 123 -4.78 -13.30 9.39
CA ARG A 123 -5.24 -12.39 8.32
C ARG A 123 -5.82 -11.11 8.91
N ARG A 124 -5.36 -9.95 8.43
CA ARG A 124 -5.76 -8.62 8.91
C ARG A 124 -5.44 -7.53 7.88
N ASP A 125 -5.69 -6.27 8.21
CA ASP A 125 -5.45 -5.11 7.35
C ASP A 125 -4.42 -4.10 7.92
N VAL A 126 -4.01 -4.27 9.18
CA VAL A 126 -2.97 -3.46 9.85
C VAL A 126 -1.99 -4.37 10.56
N VAL A 127 -0.68 -4.19 10.40
CA VAL A 127 0.34 -4.99 11.12
C VAL A 127 1.47 -4.13 11.67
N GLY A 128 1.98 -4.48 12.85
CA GLY A 128 3.14 -3.81 13.43
C GLY A 128 4.43 -4.17 12.70
N ALA A 129 5.04 -3.21 12.01
CA ALA A 129 6.34 -3.34 11.39
C ALA A 129 7.44 -2.66 12.23
N THR A 130 8.63 -3.27 12.24
CA THR A 130 9.81 -2.79 12.98
C THR A 130 11.05 -2.99 12.11
N ASP A 131 12.22 -2.61 12.64
CA ASP A 131 13.52 -2.93 12.02
C ASP A 131 13.79 -4.44 11.93
N ALA A 132 13.07 -5.29 12.69
CA ALA A 132 13.15 -6.74 12.54
C ALA A 132 12.47 -7.23 11.24
N GLY A 133 11.50 -6.48 10.75
CA GLY A 133 10.74 -6.78 9.52
C GLY A 133 9.47 -7.61 9.74
N VAL A 134 8.60 -7.58 8.74
CA VAL A 134 7.37 -8.38 8.65
C VAL A 134 7.15 -8.74 7.19
N ARG A 135 6.61 -9.94 6.93
CA ARG A 135 6.20 -10.37 5.59
C ARG A 135 4.71 -10.58 5.52
N ILE A 136 4.08 -9.99 4.52
CA ILE A 136 2.64 -10.12 4.28
C ILE A 136 2.36 -10.62 2.86
N GLN A 137 1.30 -11.42 2.70
CA GLN A 137 0.84 -11.89 1.39
C GLN A 137 -0.61 -11.52 1.12
N PHE A 138 -0.90 -11.14 -0.13
CA PHE A 138 -2.25 -10.86 -0.61
C PHE A 138 -2.36 -11.14 -2.12
N LYS A 139 -3.57 -11.05 -2.67
CA LYS A 139 -3.82 -11.21 -4.11
C LYS A 139 -4.24 -9.90 -4.73
N THR A 140 -3.74 -9.60 -5.92
CA THR A 140 -4.16 -8.43 -6.69
C THR A 140 -5.45 -8.71 -7.47
N ASP A 141 -6.54 -8.91 -6.73
CA ASP A 141 -7.86 -9.16 -7.27
C ASP A 141 -8.82 -7.95 -7.18
N ASN A 142 -8.36 -6.78 -6.77
CA ASN A 142 -9.14 -5.59 -6.53
C ASN A 142 -8.53 -4.38 -7.30
N PRO A 143 -8.89 -4.15 -8.58
CA PRO A 143 -8.35 -3.04 -9.36
C PRO A 143 -8.58 -1.68 -8.70
N GLY A 144 -7.52 -0.89 -8.53
CA GLY A 144 -7.60 0.44 -7.93
C GLY A 144 -6.25 0.97 -7.44
N PRO A 145 -6.14 2.29 -7.19
CA PRO A 145 -5.01 2.85 -6.46
C PRO A 145 -5.21 2.65 -4.96
N TRP A 146 -4.38 1.81 -4.35
CA TRP A 146 -4.47 1.46 -2.92
C TRP A 146 -3.29 2.01 -2.14
N PHE A 147 -3.60 2.64 -1.02
CA PHE A 147 -2.58 3.24 -0.17
C PHE A 147 -1.96 2.20 0.75
N LEU A 148 -0.63 2.22 0.88
CA LEU A 148 0.09 1.54 1.96
C LEU A 148 0.79 2.61 2.79
N HIS A 149 0.48 2.69 4.08
CA HIS A 149 1.01 3.75 4.93
C HIS A 149 1.12 3.35 6.39
N CYS A 150 1.91 4.12 7.15
CA CYS A 150 1.85 4.08 8.60
C CYS A 150 0.52 4.69 9.06
N HIS A 151 -0.21 3.99 9.92
CA HIS A 151 -1.48 4.43 10.49
C HIS A 151 -1.29 5.34 11.72
N ILE A 152 -0.05 5.73 12.02
CA ILE A 152 0.23 6.86 12.88
C ILE A 152 0.13 8.10 11.99
N ASP A 153 -0.94 8.88 12.19
CA ASP A 153 -1.38 9.91 11.24
C ASP A 153 -0.33 10.99 10.98
N TRP A 154 0.42 11.39 12.01
CA TRP A 154 1.52 12.35 11.84
C TRP A 154 2.71 11.76 11.08
N HIS A 155 2.97 10.44 11.15
CA HIS A 155 3.99 9.81 10.30
C HIS A 155 3.52 9.74 8.84
N LEU A 156 2.21 9.51 8.61
CA LEU A 156 1.63 9.57 7.26
C LEU A 156 1.82 10.98 6.67
N GLU A 157 1.48 12.03 7.41
CA GLU A 157 1.66 13.42 6.99
C GLU A 157 3.13 13.77 6.71
N GLU A 158 4.05 13.21 7.51
CA GLU A 158 5.50 13.30 7.32
C GLU A 158 6.03 12.41 6.16
N GLY A 159 5.16 11.77 5.38
CA GLY A 159 5.52 11.08 4.14
C GLY A 159 5.63 9.56 4.22
N PHE A 160 5.23 8.93 5.34
CA PHE A 160 5.29 7.47 5.53
C PHE A 160 4.18 6.73 4.75
N ALA A 161 4.23 6.82 3.42
CA ALA A 161 3.29 6.13 2.56
C ALA A 161 3.86 5.84 1.16
N MET A 162 3.10 5.04 0.42
CA MET A 162 3.24 4.81 -1.02
C MET A 162 1.89 4.33 -1.59
N VAL A 163 1.72 4.41 -2.90
CA VAL A 163 0.49 3.97 -3.59
C VAL A 163 0.77 2.76 -4.46
N PHE A 164 -0.13 1.79 -4.46
CA PHE A 164 -0.14 0.69 -5.42
C PHE A 164 -1.24 0.89 -6.45
N ALA A 165 -0.88 1.17 -7.70
CA ALA A 165 -1.80 1.19 -8.82
C ALA A 165 -2.06 -0.25 -9.27
N GLU A 166 -3.02 -0.91 -8.64
CA GLU A 166 -3.35 -2.30 -8.92
C GLU A 166 -4.19 -2.44 -10.18
N ALA A 167 -3.69 -3.24 -11.13
CA ALA A 167 -4.37 -3.60 -12.37
C ALA A 167 -5.03 -2.39 -13.06
N PRO A 168 -4.28 -1.32 -13.40
CA PRO A 168 -4.84 -0.03 -13.79
C PRO A 168 -5.76 -0.11 -15.01
N GLU A 169 -5.49 -0.99 -15.98
CA GLU A 169 -6.41 -1.18 -17.12
C GLU A 169 -7.76 -1.78 -16.70
N ALA A 170 -7.78 -2.63 -15.66
CA ALA A 170 -9.02 -3.18 -15.11
C ALA A 170 -9.79 -2.19 -14.21
N VAL A 171 -9.21 -1.02 -13.88
CA VAL A 171 -9.92 0.10 -13.26
C VAL A 171 -10.86 0.75 -14.28
N LYS A 172 -10.43 0.85 -15.54
CA LYS A 172 -11.14 1.53 -16.63
C LYS A 172 -12.36 0.72 -17.11
N GLU A 173 -12.25 -0.60 -17.19
CA GLU A 173 -13.29 -1.47 -17.74
C GLU A 173 -13.35 -2.89 -17.14
N GLY A 174 -14.50 -3.54 -17.29
CA GLY A 174 -14.75 -4.91 -16.85
C GLY A 174 -15.50 -5.04 -15.51
N PRO A 175 -15.71 -6.27 -15.00
CA PRO A 175 -16.59 -6.52 -13.86
C PRO A 175 -16.17 -5.87 -12.54
N LYS A 176 -14.87 -5.56 -12.39
CA LYS A 176 -14.30 -4.89 -11.22
C LYS A 176 -13.78 -3.48 -11.54
N SER A 177 -14.27 -2.87 -12.63
CA SER A 177 -13.98 -1.47 -12.94
C SER A 177 -14.44 -0.55 -11.82
N VAL A 178 -13.86 0.64 -11.74
CA VAL A 178 -14.22 1.66 -10.75
C VAL A 178 -15.09 2.73 -11.42
N PRO A 179 -16.42 2.55 -11.47
CA PRO A 179 -17.31 3.54 -12.07
C PRO A 179 -17.34 4.81 -11.23
N VAL A 180 -17.06 5.95 -11.85
CA VAL A 180 -17.12 7.25 -11.20
C VAL A 180 -18.31 8.06 -11.71
N ASN A 181 -19.14 8.55 -10.78
CA ASN A 181 -20.33 9.33 -11.11
C ASN A 181 -19.99 10.82 -11.35
N LYS A 182 -21.01 11.60 -11.76
CA LYS A 182 -20.84 13.04 -12.03
C LYS A 182 -20.39 13.83 -10.80
N GLN A 183 -20.80 13.42 -9.60
CA GLN A 183 -20.43 14.10 -8.35
C GLN A 183 -18.94 13.93 -8.07
N TRP A 184 -18.43 12.70 -8.19
CA TRP A 184 -17.01 12.39 -8.03
C TRP A 184 -16.16 13.17 -9.04
N LYS A 185 -16.56 13.16 -10.32
CA LYS A 185 -15.84 13.90 -11.40
C LYS A 185 -15.76 15.41 -11.14
N GLY A 186 -16.73 15.98 -10.42
CA GLY A 186 -16.75 17.40 -10.06
C GLY A 186 -15.97 17.76 -8.79
N LEU A 187 -15.39 16.80 -8.07
CA LEU A 187 -14.70 17.07 -6.80
C LEU A 187 -13.44 17.92 -6.98
N CYS A 188 -12.57 17.56 -7.92
CA CYS A 188 -11.30 18.26 -8.14
C CYS A 188 -11.52 19.73 -8.53
N GLU A 189 -12.48 19.99 -9.43
CA GLU A 189 -12.85 21.35 -9.82
C GLU A 189 -13.36 22.15 -8.61
N LYS A 190 -14.29 21.58 -7.82
CA LYS A 190 -14.82 22.24 -6.63
C LYS A 190 -13.73 22.55 -5.60
N TYR A 191 -12.81 21.62 -5.36
CA TYR A 191 -11.69 21.81 -4.44
C TYR A 191 -10.77 22.94 -4.92
N SER A 192 -10.41 22.97 -6.21
CA SER A 192 -9.54 24.03 -6.76
C SER A 192 -10.15 25.43 -6.71
N GLN A 193 -11.47 25.53 -6.59
CA GLN A 193 -12.21 26.80 -6.50
C GLN A 193 -12.43 27.26 -5.06
N LEU A 194 -12.01 26.48 -4.05
CA LEU A 194 -12.11 26.89 -2.65
C LEU A 194 -11.21 28.10 -2.37
N PRO A 195 -11.64 29.06 -1.52
CA PRO A 195 -10.81 30.15 -1.09
C PRO A 195 -9.54 29.67 -0.36
N ALA A 196 -8.48 30.48 -0.41
CA ALA A 196 -7.26 30.20 0.34
C ALA A 196 -7.57 30.03 1.85
N GLY A 197 -6.98 29.00 2.46
CA GLY A 197 -7.23 28.62 3.86
C GLY A 197 -8.37 27.61 4.07
N PHE A 198 -9.05 27.20 3.00
CA PHE A 198 -10.04 26.11 3.00
C PHE A 198 -9.62 24.92 2.15
N GLN A 199 -8.37 24.93 1.66
CA GLN A 199 -7.74 23.85 0.92
C GLN A 199 -6.86 23.02 1.86
#